data_AF-A0A350D7C8-F1
#
_entry.id   AF-A0A350D7C8-F1
#
_cell.length_a   1.000
_cell.length_b   1.000
_cell.length_c   1.000
_cell.angle_alpha   90.00
_cell.angle_beta   90.00
_cell.angle_gamma   90.00
#
_symmetry.space_group_name_H-M   'P 1'
#
loop_
_entity.id
_entity.type
_entity.pdbx_description
1 polymer ?
#
loop_
_entity_poly.entity_id
_entity_poly.type
_entity_poly.pdbx_seq_one_letter_code
_entity_poly.pdbx_strand_id
1 'polypeptide(L)' 'MGFITKWGSEGTGEGQFNWLAGIAVDSAGNVYVTEANNSSLQKFAPRP' A
#
# COMPACT_ATOMS: atom_id res chain seq x y z
N MET A 1 5.01 23.08 4.62
CA MET A 1 4.78 21.78 3.94
C MET A 1 5.22 20.70 4.90
N GLY A 2 4.27 19.94 5.44
CA GLY A 2 4.53 18.97 6.51
C GLY A 2 4.40 17.54 6.00
N PHE A 3 5.40 16.72 6.31
CA PHE A 3 5.32 15.27 6.16
C PHE A 3 4.25 14.74 7.14
N ILE A 4 3.31 13.93 6.64
CA ILE A 4 2.23 13.37 7.46
C ILE A 4 2.64 12.00 8.02
N THR A 5 3.02 11.06 7.14
CA THR A 5 3.39 9.70 7.55
C THR A 5 4.07 8.92 6.42
N LYS A 6 4.72 7.81 6.77
CA LYS A 6 5.23 6.77 5.85
C LYS A 6 4.97 5.39 6.45
N TRP A 7 4.76 4.40 5.60
CA TRP A 7 4.67 3.00 6.02
C TRP A 7 5.17 2.07 4.90
N GLY A 8 5.44 0.83 5.28
CA GLY A 8 5.94 -0.22 4.42
C GLY A 8 7.47 -0.29 4.33
N SER A 9 7.95 -1.43 3.83
CA SER A 9 9.37 -1.73 3.59
C SER A 9 9.53 -2.70 2.41
N GLU A 10 10.76 -2.90 1.96
CA GLU A 10 11.05 -3.88 0.91
C GLU A 10 10.84 -5.32 1.43
N GLY A 11 10.22 -6.18 0.61
CA GLY A 11 10.01 -7.59 0.91
C GLY A 11 8.71 -8.14 0.32
N THR A 12 8.34 -9.35 0.73
CA THR A 12 7.17 -10.08 0.20
C THR A 12 6.13 -10.41 1.28
N GLY A 13 6.32 -9.93 2.52
CA GLY A 13 5.38 -10.09 3.63
C GLY A 13 4.27 -9.03 3.65
N GLU A 14 3.38 -9.13 4.63
CA GLU A 14 2.31 -8.14 4.84
C GLU A 14 2.89 -6.74 5.10
N GLY A 15 2.40 -5.74 4.36
CA GLY A 15 2.91 -4.37 4.44
C GLY A 15 4.28 -4.19 3.80
N GLN A 16 4.86 -5.22 3.17
CA GLN A 16 6.08 -5.12 2.39
C GLN A 16 5.78 -5.10 0.89
N PHE A 17 6.67 -4.48 0.12
CA PHE A 17 6.54 -4.33 -1.32
C PHE A 17 7.87 -4.54 -2.02
N ASN A 18 7.88 -5.34 -3.08
CA ASN A 18 9.06 -5.62 -3.90
C ASN A 18 8.95 -4.94 -5.28
N TRP A 19 7.73 -4.82 -5.83
CA TRP A 19 7.53 -4.17 -7.12
C TRP A 19 6.16 -3.49 -7.25
N LEU A 20 6.07 -2.27 -6.72
CA LEU A 20 4.85 -1.47 -6.76
C LEU A 20 4.44 -1.15 -8.21
N ALA A 21 3.21 -1.52 -8.58
CA ALA A 21 2.63 -1.24 -9.88
C ALA A 21 1.64 -0.08 -9.85
N GLY A 22 0.85 0.02 -8.77
CA GLY A 22 -0.19 1.04 -8.66
C GLY A 22 -0.71 1.23 -7.24
N ILE A 23 -1.32 2.40 -7.03
CA ILE A 23 -1.98 2.79 -5.78
C ILE A 23 -3.33 3.44 -6.08
N ALA A 24 -4.35 3.09 -5.32
CA ALA A 24 -5.68 3.71 -5.38
C ALA A 24 -6.27 3.91 -3.98
N VAL A 25 -7.16 4.88 -3.83
CA VAL A 25 -7.86 5.18 -2.58
C VAL A 25 -9.36 5.19 -2.83
N ASP A 26 -10.15 4.50 -1.99
CA ASP A 26 -11.61 4.55 -2.06
C ASP A 26 -12.22 5.67 -1.20
N SER A 27 -13.53 5.89 -1.31
CA SER A 27 -14.23 6.93 -0.56
C SER A 27 -14.27 6.71 0.95
N ALA A 28 -13.95 5.50 1.42
CA ALA A 28 -13.78 5.17 2.83
C ALA A 28 -12.34 5.38 3.31
N GLY A 29 -11.44 5.83 2.44
CA GLY A 29 -10.04 6.08 2.76
C GLY A 29 -9.17 4.83 2.77
N ASN A 30 -9.67 3.68 2.30
CA ASN A 30 -8.83 2.49 2.19
C ASN A 30 -7.83 2.67 1.06
N VAL A 31 -6.59 2.25 1.31
CA VAL A 31 -5.51 2.29 0.32
C VAL A 31 -5.31 0.90 -0.26
N TYR A 32 -5.34 0.81 -1.59
CA TYR A 32 -5.11 -0.41 -2.34
C TYR A 32 -3.79 -0.30 -3.06
N VAL A 33 -2.95 -1.32 -2.92
CA VAL A 33 -1.62 -1.37 -3.52
C VAL A 33 -1.48 -2.66 -4.29
N THR A 34 -1.06 -2.57 -5.56
CA THR A 34 -0.81 -3.73 -6.43
C THR A 34 0.67 -3.90 -6.70
N GLU A 35 1.10 -5.16 -6.78
CA GLU A 35 2.46 -5.52 -7.18
C GLU A 35 2.49 -6.13 -8.59
N ALA A 36 3.44 -5.67 -9.43
CA ALA A 36 3.50 -6.04 -10.85
C ALA A 36 3.85 -7.51 -11.08
N ASN A 37 4.49 -8.15 -10.11
CA ASN A 37 5.21 -9.40 -10.34
C ASN A 37 4.47 -10.64 -9.84
N ASN A 38 3.43 -10.48 -9.01
CA ASN A 38 2.91 -11.62 -8.25
C ASN A 38 1.39 -11.66 -8.06
N SER A 39 0.61 -10.84 -8.79
CA SER A 39 -0.86 -10.77 -8.63
C SER A 39 -1.32 -10.46 -7.19
N SER A 40 -0.41 -9.96 -6.34
CA SER A 40 -0.68 -9.64 -4.95
C SER A 40 -1.34 -8.26 -4.86
N LEU A 41 -2.54 -8.23 -4.29
CA LEU A 41 -3.27 -7.02 -3.93
C LEU A 41 -3.29 -6.91 -2.40
N GLN A 42 -2.78 -5.80 -1.85
CA GLN A 42 -2.88 -5.49 -0.42
C GLN A 42 -3.84 -4.31 -0.21
N LYS A 43 -4.76 -4.45 0.75
CA LYS A 43 -5.70 -3.41 1.17
C LYS A 43 -5.36 -2.95 2.59
N PHE A 44 -5.20 -1.65 2.78
CA PHE A 44 -4.96 -1.02 4.08
C PHE A 44 -6.16 -0.17 4.47
N ALA A 45 -6.67 -0.39 5.67
CA ALA A 45 -7.70 0.47 6.26
C ALA A 45 -7.07 1.75 6.86
N PRO A 46 -7.81 2.87 6.90
CA PRO A 46 -7.38 4.04 7.66
C PRO A 46 -7.08 3.66 9.11
N ARG A 47 -6.03 4.25 9.67
CA ARG A 47 -5.89 4.24 11.13
C ARG A 47 -6.99 5.13 11.74
N PRO A 48 -7.61 4.72 12.85
CA PRO A 48 -8.48 5.61 13.63
C PRO A 48 -7.72 6.83 14.16
#